data_AF-A0A3B9RP52-F1
#
_entry.id   AF-A0A3B9RP52-F1
#
_cell.length_a   1.000
_cell.length_b   1.000
_cell.length_c   1.000
_cell.angle_alpha   90.00
_cell.angle_beta   90.00
_cell.angle_gamma   90.00
#
_symmetry.space_group_name_H-M   'P 1'
#
loop_
_entity.id
_entity.type
_entity.pdbx_description
1 polymer ?
#
loop_
_entity_poly.entity_id
_entity_poly.type
_entity_poly.pdbx_seq_one_letter_code
_entity_poly.pdbx_strand_id
1 'polypeptide(L)'
;MDYTEKDFGKILKTNALKMRRLMIKSGTTCMRVYDRNLERFPVTVDLYGPYARITDYSEDGLDNETEAICCDIVSRMLYVQATHVVFHRRPKRVGKEQHELQSEESLLVEVTENGLTFTVDLTKRIDTGLFLDHMLTREMVGTMSSGLSVLNLFSYTGSFSVYAAKGGAKKVESVDLNATYTAWAQKNLTDNGFPEELFPCIAADAWQYVVEAVKEGRKYDLIVFDPPCFSNSRKMEHDFDVQRDYLRWIKVLNALLTRDGMLLFSTNLSSFRMERGKIRGFEVQEISSHVAAPGFTHKKGIARSWLLDKQQEVRIYAEDLQTVDKKAGKSRHDTEKMEIITMTKKKETNEKMIEDVKKDAVVTEDTVQTEANVEETNEKAVVTEETTTEEDSSTKTKKPVKKAAKKTTKKAEKA
;
A
#
# COMPACT_ATOMS: atom_id res chain seq x y z
N MET A 1 -13.08 32.44 24.00
CA MET A 1 -12.18 31.50 23.32
C MET A 1 -11.52 30.65 24.37
N ASP A 2 -11.98 29.41 24.45
CA ASP A 2 -11.46 28.37 25.32
C ASP A 2 -9.94 28.22 25.13
N TYR A 3 -9.20 27.85 26.18
CA TYR A 3 -7.76 27.59 26.07
C TYR A 3 -7.45 26.52 25.01
N THR A 4 -8.32 25.51 24.90
CA THR A 4 -8.17 24.41 23.94
C THR A 4 -8.30 24.87 22.49
N GLU A 5 -9.19 25.83 22.20
CA GLU A 5 -9.35 26.42 20.87
C GLU A 5 -8.12 27.24 20.45
N LYS A 6 -7.54 27.98 21.41
CA LYS A 6 -6.29 28.74 21.17
C LYS A 6 -5.14 27.80 20.85
N ASP A 7 -5.01 26.70 21.58
CA ASP A 7 -3.96 25.71 21.35
C ASP A 7 -4.15 25.00 20.00
N PHE A 8 -5.39 24.63 19.64
CA PHE A 8 -5.71 24.07 18.34
C PHE A 8 -5.24 25.00 17.20
N GLY A 9 -5.60 26.29 17.28
CA GLY A 9 -5.19 27.28 16.29
C GLY A 9 -3.67 27.50 16.23
N LYS A 10 -2.99 27.49 17.38
CA LYS A 10 -1.53 27.63 17.47
C LYS A 10 -0.81 26.43 16.84
N ILE A 11 -1.27 25.21 17.10
CA ILE A 11 -0.71 23.98 16.51
C ILE A 11 -0.90 24.01 14.99
N LEU A 12 -2.13 24.27 14.52
CA LEU A 12 -2.45 24.38 13.09
C LEU A 12 -1.52 25.36 12.38
N LYS A 13 -1.42 26.59 12.88
CA LYS A 13 -0.58 27.63 12.28
C LYS A 13 0.89 27.22 12.24
N THR A 14 1.40 26.65 13.33
CA THR A 14 2.80 26.22 13.43
C THR A 14 3.12 25.10 12.45
N ASN A 15 2.27 24.07 12.40
CA ASN A 15 2.44 22.94 11.49
C ASN A 15 2.28 23.37 10.02
N ALA A 16 1.27 24.18 9.71
CA ALA A 16 1.04 24.67 8.35
C ALA A 16 2.21 25.51 7.83
N LEU A 17 2.84 26.33 8.67
CA LEU A 17 4.05 27.06 8.28
C LEU A 17 5.21 26.10 7.94
N LYS A 18 5.39 25.02 8.71
CA LYS A 18 6.39 23.99 8.40
C LYS A 18 6.05 23.26 7.09
N MET A 19 4.80 22.85 6.92
CA MET A 19 4.34 22.11 5.74
C MET A 19 4.42 22.96 4.47
N ARG A 20 4.02 24.24 4.51
CA ARG A 20 4.13 25.15 3.36
C ARG A 20 5.55 25.29 2.85
N ARG A 21 6.55 25.32 3.74
CA ARG A 21 7.97 25.35 3.31
C ARG A 21 8.36 24.09 2.55
N LEU A 22 7.90 22.92 2.99
CA LEU A 22 8.13 21.65 2.29
C LEU A 22 7.39 21.63 0.94
N MET A 23 6.11 21.99 0.94
CA MET A 23 5.26 22.10 -0.24
C MET A 23 5.87 22.98 -1.34
N ILE A 24 6.37 24.18 -0.97
CA ILE A 24 7.05 25.08 -1.92
C ILE A 24 8.32 24.43 -2.48
N LYS A 25 9.10 23.74 -1.63
CA LYS A 25 10.35 23.10 -2.05
C LYS A 25 10.11 21.93 -3.02
N SER A 26 9.08 21.13 -2.78
CA SER A 26 8.78 19.93 -3.57
C SER A 26 7.77 20.16 -4.70
N GLY A 27 7.18 21.35 -4.81
CA GLY A 27 6.10 21.61 -5.77
C GLY A 27 4.82 20.82 -5.43
N THR A 28 4.57 20.57 -4.14
CA THR A 28 3.41 19.82 -3.66
C THR A 28 2.32 20.78 -3.19
N THR A 29 1.06 20.53 -3.54
CA THR A 29 -0.11 21.30 -3.11
C THR A 29 -1.05 20.53 -2.17
N CYS A 30 -0.69 19.30 -1.79
CA CYS A 30 -1.43 18.51 -0.81
C CYS A 30 -0.56 18.03 0.37
N MET A 31 -1.04 18.17 1.61
CA MET A 31 -0.26 17.77 2.80
C MET A 31 -1.14 17.69 4.05
N ARG A 32 -0.84 16.76 4.97
CA ARG A 32 -1.40 16.77 6.32
C ARG A 32 -0.77 17.88 7.16
N VAL A 33 -1.60 18.71 7.81
CA VAL A 33 -1.13 19.80 8.69
C VAL A 33 -1.52 19.60 10.15
N TYR A 34 -2.52 18.76 10.43
CA TYR A 34 -2.92 18.42 11.79
C TYR A 34 -3.38 16.96 11.83
N ASP A 35 -2.98 16.25 12.88
CA ASP A 35 -3.28 14.83 13.06
C ASP A 35 -3.65 14.61 14.52
N ARG A 36 -4.93 14.83 14.84
CA ARG A 36 -5.55 14.47 16.13
C ARG A 36 -4.71 14.87 17.35
N ASN A 37 -4.07 16.03 17.31
CA ASN A 37 -3.06 16.40 18.30
C ASN A 37 -3.67 16.73 19.67
N LEU A 38 -4.98 16.99 19.73
CA LEU A 38 -5.74 17.34 20.93
C LEU A 38 -6.97 16.43 21.06
N GLU A 39 -7.30 16.04 22.29
CA GLU A 39 -8.45 15.17 22.59
C GLU A 39 -9.80 15.81 22.21
N ARG A 40 -9.98 17.11 22.48
CA ARG A 40 -11.19 17.85 22.11
C ARG A 40 -11.35 18.04 20.60
N PHE A 41 -10.24 18.02 19.85
CA PHE A 41 -10.25 18.11 18.39
C PHE A 41 -9.59 16.85 17.81
N PRO A 42 -10.25 15.68 17.92
CA PRO A 42 -9.76 14.41 17.40
C PRO A 42 -10.00 14.34 15.89
N VAL A 43 -9.57 15.37 15.17
CA VAL A 43 -9.73 15.51 13.72
C VAL A 43 -8.39 15.40 13.02
N THR A 44 -8.37 15.08 11.74
CA THR A 44 -7.24 15.41 10.86
C THR A 44 -7.57 16.63 10.03
N VAL A 45 -6.55 17.42 9.67
CA VAL A 45 -6.70 18.51 8.71
C VAL A 45 -5.67 18.34 7.61
N ASP A 46 -6.16 18.14 6.39
CA ASP A 46 -5.38 17.92 5.18
C ASP A 46 -5.61 19.08 4.21
N LEU A 47 -4.54 19.62 3.63
CA LEU A 47 -4.61 20.62 2.56
C LEU A 47 -4.66 19.90 1.22
N TYR A 48 -5.50 20.40 0.30
CA TYR A 48 -5.60 19.96 -1.09
C TYR A 48 -5.79 21.19 -1.98
N GLY A 49 -4.70 21.71 -2.55
CA GLY A 49 -4.73 22.95 -3.33
C GLY A 49 -5.28 24.12 -2.50
N PRO A 50 -6.34 24.80 -2.94
CA PRO A 50 -6.96 25.90 -2.19
C PRO A 50 -7.91 25.44 -1.06
N TYR A 51 -8.11 24.13 -0.88
CA TYR A 51 -9.05 23.57 0.09
C TYR A 51 -8.35 23.02 1.34
N ALA A 52 -9.09 23.02 2.44
CA ALA A 52 -8.75 22.26 3.64
C ALA A 52 -9.85 21.24 3.91
N ARG A 53 -9.49 19.96 4.03
CA ARG A 53 -10.41 18.90 4.41
C ARG A 53 -10.17 18.53 5.87
N ILE A 54 -11.24 18.60 6.67
CA ILE A 54 -11.26 18.17 8.06
C ILE A 54 -11.95 16.81 8.11
N THR A 55 -11.31 15.82 8.73
CA THR A 55 -11.92 14.49 8.93
C THR A 55 -12.07 14.22 10.42
N ASP A 56 -13.30 13.90 10.83
CA ASP A 56 -13.64 13.62 12.23
C ASP A 56 -13.34 12.17 12.61
N TYR A 57 -12.61 11.97 13.71
CA TYR A 57 -12.33 10.67 14.33
C TYR A 57 -12.88 10.53 15.75
N SER A 58 -13.70 11.47 16.21
CA SER A 58 -14.42 11.31 17.47
C SER A 58 -15.34 10.09 17.43
N GLU A 59 -15.58 9.47 18.59
CA GLU A 59 -16.45 8.29 18.65
C GLU A 59 -17.89 8.66 18.31
N ASP A 60 -18.43 9.73 18.89
CA ASP A 60 -19.83 10.12 18.73
C ASP A 60 -20.09 11.24 17.71
N GLY A 61 -19.04 11.70 17.02
CA GLY A 61 -19.09 12.88 16.17
C GLY A 61 -18.94 14.17 16.98
N LEU A 62 -18.33 15.18 16.38
CA LEU A 62 -18.37 16.53 16.94
C LEU A 62 -19.80 17.08 16.88
N ASP A 63 -20.23 17.74 17.95
CA ASP A 63 -21.47 18.51 17.94
C ASP A 63 -21.36 19.69 16.95
N ASN A 64 -22.52 20.23 16.54
CA ASN A 64 -22.58 21.28 15.52
C ASN A 64 -21.83 22.57 15.91
N GLU A 65 -21.76 22.91 17.20
CA GLU A 65 -21.06 24.10 17.68
C GLU A 65 -19.54 23.88 17.60
N THR A 66 -19.05 22.74 18.09
CA THR A 66 -17.63 22.37 18.04
C THR A 66 -17.15 22.20 16.59
N GLU A 67 -17.97 21.64 15.71
CA GLU A 67 -17.70 21.56 14.27
C GLU A 67 -17.55 22.96 13.65
N ALA A 68 -18.50 23.87 13.90
CA ALA A 68 -18.45 25.23 13.38
C ALA A 68 -17.20 25.99 13.87
N ILE A 69 -16.86 25.85 15.15
CA ILE A 69 -15.63 26.42 15.74
C ILE A 69 -14.39 25.82 15.09
N CYS A 70 -14.36 24.51 14.87
CA CYS A 70 -13.25 23.82 14.21
C CYS A 70 -13.03 24.37 12.78
N CYS A 71 -14.10 24.45 11.99
CA CYS A 71 -14.07 24.98 10.63
C CYS A 71 -13.60 26.45 10.58
N ASP A 72 -14.11 27.30 11.47
CA ASP A 72 -13.70 28.71 11.56
C ASP A 72 -12.21 28.86 11.93
N ILE A 73 -11.73 28.09 12.92
CA ILE A 73 -10.32 28.11 13.31
C ILE A 73 -9.44 27.64 12.15
N VAL A 74 -9.80 26.56 11.46
CA VAL A 74 -9.06 26.05 10.30
C VAL A 74 -9.00 27.11 9.19
N SER A 75 -10.13 27.69 8.81
CA SER A 75 -10.22 28.78 7.83
C SER A 75 -9.25 29.93 8.15
N ARG A 76 -9.35 30.49 9.37
CA ARG A 76 -8.53 31.64 9.80
C ARG A 76 -7.05 31.31 9.94
N MET A 77 -6.70 30.17 10.53
CA MET A 77 -5.30 29.82 10.83
C MET A 77 -4.54 29.31 9.61
N LEU A 78 -5.25 28.69 8.67
CA LEU A 78 -4.68 28.22 7.40
C LEU A 78 -4.85 29.22 6.26
N TYR A 79 -5.51 30.37 6.47
CA TYR A 79 -5.81 31.34 5.41
C TYR A 79 -6.52 30.71 4.21
N VAL A 80 -7.46 29.81 4.49
CA VAL A 80 -8.32 29.15 3.51
C VAL A 80 -9.67 29.84 3.56
N GLN A 81 -10.31 30.08 2.40
CA GLN A 81 -11.65 30.67 2.38
C GLN A 81 -12.63 29.75 3.13
N ALA A 82 -13.58 30.31 3.88
CA ALA A 82 -14.52 29.51 4.67
C ALA A 82 -15.31 28.51 3.79
N THR A 83 -15.65 28.90 2.56
CA THR A 83 -16.31 28.05 1.55
C THR A 83 -15.43 26.93 1.00
N HIS A 84 -14.12 26.97 1.24
CA HIS A 84 -13.15 25.94 0.85
C HIS A 84 -12.72 25.05 2.03
N VAL A 85 -13.37 25.18 3.18
CA VAL A 85 -13.21 24.25 4.29
C VAL A 85 -14.28 23.16 4.17
N VAL A 86 -13.84 21.93 3.91
CA VAL A 86 -14.70 20.76 3.75
C VAL A 86 -14.65 19.94 5.03
N PHE A 87 -15.75 19.85 5.75
CA PHE A 87 -15.86 18.98 6.92
C PHE A 87 -16.43 17.62 6.53
N HIS A 88 -15.75 16.55 6.93
CA HIS A 88 -16.16 15.18 6.67
C HIS A 88 -16.36 14.42 7.98
N ARG A 89 -17.62 14.07 8.26
CA ARG A 89 -17.98 13.16 9.35
C ARG A 89 -17.76 11.73 8.90
N ARG A 90 -16.97 10.98 9.66
CA ARG A 90 -16.78 9.56 9.41
C ARG A 90 -17.92 8.78 10.08
N PRO A 91 -18.80 8.09 9.34
CA PRO A 91 -19.84 7.28 9.97
C PRO A 91 -19.22 6.13 10.77
N LYS A 92 -19.85 5.77 11.90
CA LYS A 92 -19.52 4.52 12.62
C LYS A 92 -19.72 3.37 11.63
N ARG A 93 -18.69 2.53 11.45
CA ARG A 93 -18.79 1.36 10.57
C ARG A 93 -19.78 0.36 11.19
N VAL A 94 -20.99 0.28 10.63
CA VAL A 94 -21.98 -0.74 11.02
C VAL A 94 -21.84 -1.92 10.05
N GLY A 95 -21.33 -3.04 10.56
CA GLY A 95 -21.19 -4.26 9.78
C GLY A 95 -20.02 -4.26 8.79
N LYS A 96 -20.23 -4.96 7.68
CA LYS A 96 -19.18 -5.46 6.79
C LYS A 96 -19.12 -4.71 5.44
N GLU A 97 -20.01 -3.77 5.17
CA GLU A 97 -20.06 -3.11 3.86
C GLU A 97 -18.96 -2.03 3.72
N GLN A 98 -18.41 -1.94 2.51
CA GLN A 98 -17.35 -1.03 2.09
C GLN A 98 -17.86 -0.29 0.85
N HIS A 99 -17.60 1.02 0.78
CA HIS A 99 -17.90 1.91 -0.35
C HIS A 99 -19.34 2.45 -0.46
N GLU A 100 -19.90 2.97 0.63
CA GLU A 100 -21.07 3.85 0.52
C GLU A 100 -20.67 5.26 0.07
N LEU A 101 -21.46 5.82 -0.86
CA LEU A 101 -21.38 7.23 -1.23
C LEU A 101 -21.77 8.08 -0.01
N GLN A 102 -20.96 9.10 0.28
CA GLN A 102 -21.16 10.02 1.41
C GLN A 102 -21.91 11.29 0.98
N SER A 103 -21.83 11.60 -0.32
CA SER A 103 -22.48 12.74 -0.95
C SER A 103 -22.85 12.38 -2.37
N GLU A 104 -23.97 12.92 -2.87
CA GLU A 104 -24.35 12.83 -4.28
C GLU A 104 -23.45 13.72 -5.15
N GLU A 105 -22.99 14.85 -4.59
CA GLU A 105 -22.12 15.81 -5.26
C GLU A 105 -20.64 15.54 -5.01
N SER A 106 -19.85 15.67 -6.08
CA SER A 106 -18.40 15.46 -6.09
C SER A 106 -17.68 16.80 -6.19
N LEU A 107 -16.86 17.12 -5.20
CA LEU A 107 -15.94 18.25 -5.25
C LEU A 107 -14.57 17.75 -5.74
N LEU A 108 -14.40 17.77 -7.06
CA LEU A 108 -13.14 17.37 -7.70
C LEU A 108 -12.14 18.52 -7.63
N VAL A 109 -10.94 18.22 -7.15
CA VAL A 109 -9.84 19.18 -7.02
C VAL A 109 -8.59 18.57 -7.65
N GLU A 110 -7.93 19.33 -8.52
CA GLU A 110 -6.62 18.96 -9.01
C GLU A 110 -5.55 19.38 -7.99
N VAL A 111 -4.69 18.44 -7.61
CA VAL A 111 -3.55 18.68 -6.72
C VAL A 111 -2.26 18.18 -7.36
N THR A 112 -1.14 18.72 -6.89
CA THR A 112 0.19 18.32 -7.32
C THR A 112 0.92 17.68 -6.16
N GLU A 113 1.56 16.55 -6.36
CA GLU A 113 2.47 15.93 -5.40
C GLU A 113 3.81 15.67 -6.09
N ASN A 114 4.87 16.34 -5.63
CA ASN A 114 6.23 16.20 -6.19
C ASN A 114 6.29 16.40 -7.72
N GLY A 115 5.53 17.37 -8.23
CA GLY A 115 5.44 17.68 -9.67
C GLY A 115 4.55 16.73 -10.48
N LEU A 116 3.83 15.80 -9.85
CA LEU A 116 2.82 14.94 -10.49
C LEU A 116 1.41 15.43 -10.17
N THR A 117 0.53 15.36 -11.14
CA THR A 117 -0.86 15.82 -11.02
C THR A 117 -1.78 14.67 -10.62
N PHE A 118 -2.68 14.92 -9.67
CA PHE A 118 -3.71 13.98 -9.24
C PHE A 118 -5.05 14.69 -9.12
N THR A 119 -6.11 14.08 -9.62
CA THR A 119 -7.48 14.52 -9.30
C THR A 119 -7.92 13.85 -8.00
N VAL A 120 -8.37 14.62 -7.01
CA VAL A 120 -8.97 14.13 -5.75
C VAL A 120 -10.44 14.52 -5.65
N ASP A 121 -11.24 13.76 -4.92
CA ASP A 121 -12.65 14.06 -4.60
C ASP A 121 -12.80 14.27 -3.10
N LEU A 122 -13.15 15.48 -2.67
CA LEU A 122 -13.16 15.82 -1.24
C LEU A 122 -14.45 15.42 -0.51
N THR A 123 -15.52 15.07 -1.24
CA THR A 123 -16.88 14.95 -0.67
C THR A 123 -17.56 13.60 -0.92
N LYS A 124 -17.39 13.01 -2.11
CA LYS A 124 -18.23 11.88 -2.54
C LYS A 124 -18.02 10.60 -1.73
N ARG A 125 -16.81 10.38 -1.25
CA ARG A 125 -16.38 9.12 -0.59
C ARG A 125 -15.62 9.42 0.69
N ILE A 126 -15.40 8.37 1.48
CA ILE A 126 -14.62 8.43 2.73
C ILE A 126 -13.17 8.84 2.43
N ASP A 127 -12.59 8.25 1.39
CA ASP A 127 -11.23 8.55 0.93
C ASP A 127 -11.25 9.55 -0.23
N THR A 128 -10.18 10.34 -0.35
CA THR A 128 -10.11 11.46 -1.30
C THR A 128 -9.60 11.07 -2.68
N GLY A 129 -9.12 9.85 -2.88
CA GLY A 129 -8.41 9.47 -4.11
C GLY A 129 -6.89 9.55 -4.01
N LEU A 130 -6.32 10.04 -2.90
CA LEU A 130 -4.86 10.06 -2.70
C LEU A 130 -4.52 9.88 -1.21
N PHE A 131 -3.86 8.77 -0.87
CA PHE A 131 -3.39 8.52 0.49
C PHE A 131 -2.08 9.27 0.77
N LEU A 132 -2.16 10.36 1.52
CA LEU A 132 -1.04 11.26 1.77
C LEU A 132 0.07 10.63 2.65
N ASP A 133 -0.24 9.59 3.42
CA ASP A 133 0.76 8.87 4.23
C ASP A 133 1.75 8.06 3.40
N HIS A 134 1.39 7.71 2.17
CA HIS A 134 2.26 7.01 1.22
C HIS A 134 3.13 7.92 0.34
N MET A 135 3.17 9.23 0.58
CA MET A 135 3.91 10.19 -0.27
C MET A 135 5.37 9.78 -0.49
N LEU A 136 6.11 9.46 0.58
CA LEU A 136 7.52 9.06 0.45
C LEU A 136 7.68 7.62 -0.06
N THR A 137 6.71 6.74 0.21
CA THR A 137 6.70 5.38 -0.35
C THR A 137 6.55 5.43 -1.88
N ARG A 138 5.68 6.31 -2.38
CA ARG A 138 5.50 6.54 -3.82
C ARG A 138 6.77 7.10 -4.46
N GLU A 139 7.40 8.09 -3.82
CA GLU A 139 8.68 8.64 -4.28
C GLU A 139 9.75 7.54 -4.39
N MET A 140 9.87 6.68 -3.37
CA MET A 140 10.78 5.53 -3.40
C MET A 140 10.48 4.58 -4.57
N VAL A 141 9.20 4.20 -4.77
CA VAL A 141 8.79 3.36 -5.92
C VAL A 141 9.21 4.01 -7.24
N GLY A 142 9.01 5.32 -7.40
CA GLY A 142 9.47 6.04 -8.58
C GLY A 142 10.99 5.92 -8.78
N THR A 143 11.79 6.13 -7.74
CA THR A 143 13.26 6.01 -7.85
C THR A 143 13.75 4.60 -8.22
N MET A 144 12.98 3.57 -7.87
CA MET A 144 13.34 2.16 -8.12
C MET A 144 12.85 1.64 -9.47
N SER A 145 12.00 2.38 -10.18
CA SER A 145 11.24 1.82 -11.31
C SER A 145 11.92 1.95 -12.69
N SER A 146 13.08 2.61 -12.79
CA SER A 146 13.72 2.89 -14.09
C SER A 146 13.98 1.61 -14.90
N GLY A 147 13.37 1.52 -16.09
CA GLY A 147 13.51 0.39 -17.02
C GLY A 147 12.76 -0.89 -16.61
N LEU A 148 12.05 -0.88 -15.48
CA LEU A 148 11.44 -2.07 -14.89
C LEU A 148 10.02 -2.35 -15.42
N SER A 149 9.63 -3.62 -15.39
CA SER A 149 8.23 -4.05 -15.48
C SER A 149 7.63 -4.08 -14.06
N VAL A 150 6.60 -3.27 -13.82
CA VAL A 150 5.99 -3.09 -12.50
C VAL A 150 4.56 -3.64 -12.47
N LEU A 151 4.19 -4.33 -11.39
CA LEU A 151 2.82 -4.72 -11.10
C LEU A 151 2.35 -4.00 -9.83
N ASN A 152 1.25 -3.24 -9.94
CA ASN A 152 0.63 -2.56 -8.80
C ASN A 152 -0.72 -3.23 -8.49
N LEU A 153 -0.78 -4.00 -7.41
CA LEU A 153 -1.98 -4.71 -6.96
C LEU A 153 -2.73 -3.88 -5.92
N PHE A 154 -4.08 -3.93 -5.99
CA PHE A 154 -4.96 -3.07 -5.19
C PHE A 154 -4.66 -1.60 -5.49
N SER A 155 -4.52 -1.28 -6.78
CA SER A 155 -3.91 -0.04 -7.24
C SER A 155 -4.69 1.22 -6.87
N TYR A 156 -5.97 1.08 -6.48
CA TYR A 156 -6.86 2.20 -6.20
C TYR A 156 -6.86 3.18 -7.39
N THR A 157 -6.56 4.46 -7.13
CA THR A 157 -6.45 5.53 -8.13
C THR A 157 -5.08 5.61 -8.81
N GLY A 158 -4.26 4.56 -8.71
CA GLY A 158 -3.03 4.40 -9.50
C GLY A 158 -1.85 5.25 -9.05
N SER A 159 -1.87 5.82 -7.84
CA SER A 159 -0.83 6.77 -7.41
C SER A 159 0.59 6.19 -7.41
N PHE A 160 0.78 4.92 -7.02
CA PHE A 160 2.08 4.23 -7.20
C PHE A 160 2.46 4.05 -8.67
N SER A 161 1.49 3.76 -9.54
CA SER A 161 1.72 3.56 -10.97
C SER A 161 2.18 4.83 -11.66
N VAL A 162 1.61 5.98 -11.31
CA VAL A 162 2.04 7.30 -11.81
C VAL A 162 3.49 7.58 -11.41
N TYR A 163 3.87 7.27 -10.17
CA TYR A 163 5.26 7.43 -9.72
C TYR A 163 6.22 6.46 -10.40
N ALA A 164 5.83 5.19 -10.58
CA ALA A 164 6.63 4.21 -11.31
C ALA A 164 6.85 4.66 -12.77
N ALA A 165 5.80 5.15 -13.44
CA ALA A 165 5.87 5.68 -14.80
C ALA A 165 6.80 6.92 -14.89
N LYS A 166 6.67 7.88 -13.96
CA LYS A 166 7.60 9.02 -13.82
C LYS A 166 9.04 8.58 -13.63
N GLY A 167 9.23 7.51 -12.86
CA GLY A 167 10.52 6.87 -12.60
C GLY A 167 11.16 6.20 -13.81
N GLY A 168 10.47 6.16 -14.96
CA GLY A 168 10.96 5.53 -16.18
C GLY A 168 10.66 4.04 -16.28
N ALA A 169 9.63 3.54 -15.59
CA ALA A 169 9.15 2.17 -15.78
C ALA A 169 8.91 1.87 -17.26
N LYS A 170 9.34 0.69 -17.70
CA LYS A 170 9.10 0.20 -19.06
C LYS A 170 7.62 -0.12 -19.28
N LYS A 171 6.97 -0.67 -18.26
CA LYS A 171 5.55 -1.02 -18.24
C LYS A 171 5.04 -1.02 -16.80
N VAL A 172 3.80 -0.59 -16.57
CA VAL A 172 3.14 -0.76 -15.27
C VAL A 172 1.74 -1.36 -15.47
N GLU A 173 1.48 -2.54 -14.94
CA GLU A 173 0.13 -3.09 -14.89
C GLU A 173 -0.51 -2.74 -13.54
N SER A 174 -1.63 -2.01 -13.56
CA SER A 174 -2.34 -1.57 -12.35
C SER A 174 -3.63 -2.37 -12.20
N VAL A 175 -3.82 -3.09 -11.10
CA VAL A 175 -4.95 -4.00 -10.93
C VAL A 175 -5.78 -3.59 -9.71
N ASP A 176 -7.07 -3.37 -9.92
CA ASP A 176 -8.04 -3.11 -8.86
C ASP A 176 -9.40 -3.73 -9.20
N LEU A 177 -10.17 -4.16 -8.20
CA LEU A 177 -11.49 -4.76 -8.42
C LEU A 177 -12.53 -3.73 -8.89
N ASN A 178 -12.35 -2.46 -8.57
CA ASN A 178 -13.32 -1.41 -8.83
C ASN A 178 -13.02 -0.68 -10.14
N ALA A 179 -13.87 -0.91 -11.15
CA ALA A 179 -13.79 -0.23 -12.44
C ALA A 179 -13.83 1.32 -12.36
N THR A 180 -14.45 1.89 -11.32
CA THR A 180 -14.41 3.35 -11.09
C THR A 180 -13.00 3.79 -10.70
N TYR A 181 -12.30 3.01 -9.88
CA TYR A 181 -10.94 3.34 -9.45
C TYR A 181 -9.92 3.07 -10.56
N THR A 182 -10.08 2.02 -11.36
CA THR A 182 -9.19 1.80 -12.52
C THR A 182 -9.37 2.86 -13.59
N ALA A 183 -10.60 3.32 -13.85
CA ALA A 183 -10.83 4.47 -14.75
C ALA A 183 -10.20 5.76 -14.20
N TRP A 184 -10.27 5.99 -12.88
CA TRP A 184 -9.60 7.11 -12.23
C TRP A 184 -8.08 7.00 -12.30
N ALA A 185 -7.52 5.80 -12.07
CA ALA A 185 -6.10 5.52 -12.24
C ALA A 185 -5.62 5.80 -13.66
N GLN A 186 -6.40 5.36 -14.66
CA GLN A 186 -6.11 5.63 -16.06
C GLN A 186 -6.10 7.14 -16.35
N LYS A 187 -7.08 7.88 -15.81
CA LYS A 187 -7.11 9.35 -15.93
C LYS A 187 -5.86 9.98 -15.31
N ASN A 188 -5.47 9.58 -14.09
CA ASN A 188 -4.29 10.12 -13.43
C ASN A 188 -3.00 9.84 -14.24
N LEU A 189 -2.87 8.66 -14.85
CA LEU A 189 -1.74 8.36 -15.75
C LEU A 189 -1.75 9.26 -16.98
N THR A 190 -2.90 9.38 -17.66
CA THR A 190 -3.06 10.21 -18.85
C THR A 190 -2.79 11.69 -18.58
N ASP A 191 -3.28 12.22 -17.45
CA ASP A 191 -3.05 13.62 -17.04
C ASP A 191 -1.56 13.94 -16.82
N ASN A 192 -0.74 12.92 -16.51
CA ASN A 192 0.72 13.04 -16.38
C ASN A 192 1.46 12.64 -17.67
N GLY A 193 0.76 12.43 -18.79
CA GLY A 193 1.36 12.12 -20.09
C GLY A 193 1.78 10.66 -20.26
N PHE A 194 1.26 9.73 -19.46
CA PHE A 194 1.59 8.31 -19.53
C PHE A 194 0.54 7.53 -20.34
N PRO A 195 0.90 6.95 -21.50
CA PRO A 195 -0.04 6.30 -22.41
C PRO A 195 -0.57 4.96 -21.88
N GLU A 196 -1.85 4.67 -22.13
CA GLU A 196 -2.54 3.46 -21.67
C GLU A 196 -1.88 2.16 -22.15
N GLU A 197 -1.28 2.16 -23.34
CA GLU A 197 -0.63 0.98 -23.93
C GLU A 197 0.55 0.46 -23.09
N LEU A 198 1.28 1.37 -22.44
CA LEU A 198 2.41 1.03 -21.55
C LEU A 198 1.99 0.94 -20.08
N PHE A 199 0.89 1.61 -19.71
CA PHE A 199 0.46 1.76 -18.33
C PHE A 199 -1.03 1.37 -18.14
N PRO A 200 -1.44 0.12 -18.47
CA PRO A 200 -2.85 -0.26 -18.42
C PRO A 200 -3.39 -0.38 -16.99
N CYS A 201 -4.65 0.04 -16.81
CA CYS A 201 -5.43 -0.14 -15.59
C CYS A 201 -6.51 -1.22 -15.76
N ILE A 202 -6.38 -2.33 -15.04
CA ILE A 202 -7.13 -3.57 -15.23
C ILE A 202 -8.15 -3.75 -14.11
N ALA A 203 -9.43 -3.76 -14.46
CA ALA A 203 -10.52 -4.00 -13.52
C ALA A 203 -10.72 -5.51 -13.28
N ALA A 204 -10.05 -6.06 -12.27
CA ALA A 204 -10.09 -7.49 -11.98
C ALA A 204 -9.92 -7.79 -10.47
N ASP A 205 -10.37 -8.97 -10.04
CA ASP A 205 -9.95 -9.49 -8.74
C ASP A 205 -8.43 -9.73 -8.75
N ALA A 206 -7.74 -9.16 -7.77
CA ALA A 206 -6.29 -9.18 -7.72
C ALA A 206 -5.73 -10.61 -7.55
N TRP A 207 -6.44 -11.50 -6.84
CA TRP A 207 -5.99 -12.88 -6.67
C TRP A 207 -6.16 -13.67 -7.97
N GLN A 208 -7.31 -13.56 -8.62
CA GLN A 208 -7.56 -14.19 -9.92
C GLN A 208 -6.54 -13.73 -10.96
N TYR A 209 -6.24 -12.43 -11.00
CA TYR A 209 -5.21 -11.88 -11.87
C TYR A 209 -3.83 -12.48 -11.57
N VAL A 210 -3.43 -12.57 -10.30
CA VAL A 210 -2.15 -13.16 -9.90
C VAL A 210 -2.05 -14.64 -10.31
N VAL A 211 -3.12 -15.42 -10.08
CA VAL A 211 -3.17 -16.83 -10.47
C VAL A 211 -3.02 -16.99 -11.98
N GLU A 212 -3.68 -16.15 -12.78
CA GLU A 212 -3.58 -16.22 -14.23
C GLU A 212 -2.20 -15.77 -14.72
N ALA A 213 -1.64 -14.71 -14.15
CA ALA A 213 -0.28 -14.26 -14.46
C ALA A 213 0.76 -15.35 -14.18
N VAL A 214 0.58 -16.14 -13.12
CA VAL A 214 1.46 -17.28 -12.81
C VAL A 214 1.35 -18.37 -13.88
N LYS A 215 0.14 -18.72 -14.33
CA LYS A 215 -0.07 -19.73 -15.38
C LYS A 215 0.52 -19.30 -16.72
N GLU A 216 0.40 -18.02 -17.04
CA GLU A 216 0.98 -17.42 -18.26
C GLU A 216 2.50 -17.24 -18.17
N GLY A 217 3.10 -17.47 -17.00
CA GLY A 217 4.53 -17.30 -16.78
C GLY A 217 4.98 -15.83 -16.83
N ARG A 218 4.08 -14.88 -16.54
CA ARG A 218 4.41 -13.46 -16.48
C ARG A 218 5.43 -13.18 -15.37
N LYS A 219 6.29 -12.18 -15.61
CA LYS A 219 7.33 -11.76 -14.69
C LYS A 219 7.39 -10.24 -14.56
N TYR A 220 7.66 -9.79 -13.33
CA TYR A 220 7.79 -8.38 -12.95
C TYR A 220 9.08 -8.18 -12.15
N ASP A 221 9.67 -7.01 -12.27
CA ASP A 221 10.87 -6.63 -11.53
C ASP A 221 10.51 -5.96 -10.20
N LEU A 222 9.36 -5.29 -10.15
CA LEU A 222 8.81 -4.69 -8.94
C LEU A 222 7.33 -5.00 -8.82
N ILE A 223 6.92 -5.52 -7.65
CA ILE A 223 5.51 -5.67 -7.30
C ILE A 223 5.20 -4.75 -6.13
N VAL A 224 4.15 -3.93 -6.26
CA VAL A 224 3.53 -3.20 -5.15
C VAL A 224 2.30 -3.97 -4.72
N PHE A 225 2.27 -4.35 -3.45
CA PHE A 225 1.16 -5.06 -2.80
C PHE A 225 0.74 -4.27 -1.56
N ASP A 226 -0.28 -3.42 -1.73
CA ASP A 226 -0.85 -2.59 -0.67
C ASP A 226 -2.36 -2.87 -0.51
N PRO A 227 -2.72 -4.06 0.01
CA PRO A 227 -4.11 -4.47 0.09
C PRO A 227 -4.86 -3.76 1.24
N PRO A 228 -6.20 -3.66 1.17
CA PRO A 228 -7.01 -3.24 2.30
C PRO A 228 -6.85 -4.23 3.47
N CYS A 229 -7.03 -3.77 4.72
CA CYS A 229 -7.00 -4.67 5.90
C CYS A 229 -7.92 -5.89 5.76
N PHE A 230 -9.11 -5.63 5.22
CA PHE A 230 -10.15 -6.62 4.98
C PHE A 230 -10.93 -6.22 3.72
N SER A 231 -11.32 -7.19 2.91
CA SER A 231 -12.18 -7.00 1.74
C SER A 231 -13.17 -8.15 1.63
N ASN A 232 -14.44 -7.83 1.43
CA ASN A 232 -15.55 -8.76 1.28
C ASN A 232 -16.50 -8.29 0.18
N SER A 233 -15.97 -8.12 -1.03
CA SER A 233 -16.80 -7.70 -2.15
C SER A 233 -17.64 -8.85 -2.66
N ARG A 234 -18.88 -8.57 -3.07
CA ARG A 234 -19.73 -9.55 -3.80
C ARG A 234 -19.07 -10.04 -5.10
N LYS A 235 -18.20 -9.22 -5.69
CA LYS A 235 -17.44 -9.54 -6.90
C LYS A 235 -16.22 -10.43 -6.62
N MET A 236 -15.86 -10.62 -5.35
CA MET A 236 -14.85 -11.59 -4.93
C MET A 236 -15.54 -12.90 -4.59
N GLU A 237 -14.88 -14.00 -4.93
CA GLU A 237 -15.32 -15.33 -4.52
C GLU A 237 -15.16 -15.52 -3.01
N HIS A 238 -14.16 -14.85 -2.40
CA HIS A 238 -13.80 -15.02 -0.99
C HIS A 238 -13.46 -13.70 -0.28
N ASP A 239 -13.57 -13.71 1.05
CA ASP A 239 -13.16 -12.58 1.88
C ASP A 239 -11.62 -12.59 2.04
N PHE A 240 -10.98 -11.44 1.90
CA PHE A 240 -9.54 -11.24 2.15
C PHE A 240 -9.30 -10.66 3.54
N ASP A 241 -8.32 -11.20 4.26
CA ASP A 241 -7.81 -10.64 5.52
C ASP A 241 -6.28 -10.58 5.45
N VAL A 242 -5.71 -9.37 5.59
CA VAL A 242 -4.27 -9.17 5.39
C VAL A 242 -3.43 -9.96 6.41
N GLN A 243 -3.86 -10.10 7.66
CA GLN A 243 -3.08 -10.82 8.67
C GLN A 243 -3.11 -12.34 8.45
N ARG A 244 -4.23 -12.87 7.96
CA ARG A 244 -4.41 -14.29 7.64
C ARG A 244 -3.71 -14.68 6.34
N ASP A 245 -3.83 -13.85 5.30
CA ASP A 245 -3.55 -14.27 3.93
C ASP A 245 -2.19 -13.81 3.39
N TYR A 246 -1.53 -12.80 4.00
CA TYR A 246 -0.31 -12.21 3.43
C TYR A 246 0.81 -13.22 3.15
N LEU A 247 1.00 -14.24 4.00
CA LEU A 247 2.06 -15.25 3.79
C LEU A 247 1.86 -16.02 2.48
N ARG A 248 0.61 -16.37 2.19
CA ARG A 248 0.25 -17.05 0.94
C ARG A 248 0.45 -16.13 -0.25
N TRP A 249 0.00 -14.88 -0.15
CA TRP A 249 0.21 -13.89 -1.20
C TRP A 249 1.69 -13.69 -1.50
N ILE A 250 2.51 -13.40 -0.49
CA ILE A 250 3.96 -13.22 -0.66
C ILE A 250 4.61 -14.44 -1.31
N LYS A 251 4.21 -15.66 -0.93
CA LYS A 251 4.70 -16.91 -1.54
C LYS A 251 4.38 -16.97 -3.04
N VAL A 252 3.15 -16.65 -3.45
CA VAL A 252 2.75 -16.69 -4.86
C VAL A 252 3.36 -15.53 -5.65
N LEU A 253 3.45 -14.33 -5.07
CA LEU A 253 4.09 -13.17 -5.70
C LEU A 253 5.59 -13.39 -5.94
N ASN A 254 6.27 -14.21 -5.12
CA ASN A 254 7.64 -14.64 -5.41
C ASN A 254 7.75 -15.28 -6.79
N ALA A 255 6.77 -16.10 -7.19
CA ALA A 255 6.74 -16.77 -8.50
C ALA A 255 6.47 -15.81 -9.66
N LEU A 256 5.99 -14.60 -9.41
CA LEU A 256 5.82 -13.55 -10.42
C LEU A 256 7.03 -12.60 -10.50
N LEU A 257 7.95 -12.63 -9.54
CA LEU A 257 9.14 -11.80 -9.59
C LEU A 257 10.23 -12.39 -10.51
N THR A 258 10.98 -11.51 -11.18
CA THR A 258 12.27 -11.86 -11.79
C THR A 258 13.29 -12.26 -10.72
N ARG A 259 14.48 -12.73 -11.12
CA ARG A 259 15.49 -13.24 -10.18
C ARG A 259 15.88 -12.20 -9.12
N ASP A 260 16.07 -10.96 -9.54
CA ASP A 260 16.46 -9.82 -8.69
C ASP A 260 15.25 -8.91 -8.40
N GLY A 261 14.04 -9.46 -8.51
CA GLY A 261 12.81 -8.70 -8.34
C GLY A 261 12.52 -8.37 -6.88
N MET A 262 11.80 -7.27 -6.67
CA MET A 262 11.47 -6.74 -5.35
C MET A 262 9.95 -6.71 -5.13
N LEU A 263 9.53 -6.96 -3.90
CA LEU A 263 8.14 -6.80 -3.47
C LEU A 263 8.06 -5.71 -2.40
N LEU A 264 7.35 -4.63 -2.70
CA LEU A 264 6.91 -3.65 -1.71
C LEU A 264 5.57 -4.12 -1.13
N PHE A 265 5.57 -4.52 0.13
CA PHE A 265 4.33 -4.84 0.86
C PHE A 265 4.00 -3.73 1.84
N SER A 266 2.76 -3.24 1.81
CA SER A 266 2.26 -2.24 2.77
C SER A 266 0.92 -2.63 3.38
N THR A 267 0.65 -2.16 4.60
CA THR A 267 -0.68 -2.27 5.22
C THR A 267 -0.86 -1.22 6.31
N ASN A 268 -2.08 -0.71 6.45
CA ASN A 268 -2.49 0.21 7.52
C ASN A 268 -3.16 -0.49 8.72
N LEU A 269 -3.15 -1.83 8.77
CA LEU A 269 -3.66 -2.59 9.92
C LEU A 269 -2.77 -2.37 11.15
N SER A 270 -3.24 -1.59 12.12
CA SER A 270 -2.44 -1.23 13.31
C SER A 270 -2.02 -2.42 14.17
N SER A 271 -2.81 -3.51 14.16
CA SER A 271 -2.52 -4.75 14.90
C SER A 271 -1.61 -5.71 14.11
N PHE A 272 -1.23 -5.40 12.87
CA PHE A 272 -0.49 -6.32 12.02
C PHE A 272 0.84 -6.76 12.65
N ARG A 273 1.11 -8.06 12.53
CA ARG A 273 2.33 -8.73 12.97
C ARG A 273 2.87 -9.55 11.81
N MET A 274 4.05 -9.15 11.32
CA MET A 274 4.77 -9.90 10.31
C MET A 274 5.57 -11.03 10.95
N GLU A 275 5.29 -12.27 10.53
CA GLU A 275 6.01 -13.46 10.96
C GLU A 275 7.19 -13.73 10.02
N ARG A 276 8.24 -12.89 10.11
CA ARG A 276 9.39 -12.91 9.19
C ARG A 276 9.98 -14.30 8.96
N GLY A 277 10.09 -15.14 10.00
CA GLY A 277 10.62 -16.50 9.90
C GLY A 277 9.78 -17.48 9.06
N LYS A 278 8.53 -17.14 8.74
CA LYS A 278 7.65 -17.92 7.85
C LYS A 278 7.75 -17.49 6.38
N ILE A 279 8.32 -16.31 6.10
CA ILE A 279 8.51 -15.83 4.74
C ILE A 279 9.73 -16.55 4.14
N ARG A 280 9.54 -17.20 3.00
CA ARG A 280 10.59 -17.95 2.29
C ARG A 280 11.00 -17.19 1.04
N GLY A 281 12.28 -17.31 0.69
CA GLY A 281 12.86 -16.78 -0.55
C GLY A 281 12.98 -15.27 -0.68
N PHE A 282 12.84 -14.56 0.43
CA PHE A 282 13.07 -13.12 0.51
C PHE A 282 14.00 -12.77 1.65
N GLU A 283 14.81 -11.73 1.43
CA GLU A 283 15.30 -10.89 2.50
C GLU A 283 14.22 -9.85 2.80
N VAL A 284 13.91 -9.63 4.08
CA VAL A 284 12.75 -8.80 4.49
C VAL A 284 13.21 -7.64 5.35
N GLN A 285 13.03 -6.42 4.86
CA GLN A 285 13.34 -5.19 5.57
C GLN A 285 12.07 -4.39 5.87
N GLU A 286 11.91 -3.92 7.10
CA GLU A 286 10.85 -2.94 7.40
C GLU A 286 11.39 -1.53 7.14
N ILE A 287 10.68 -0.77 6.32
CA ILE A 287 11.11 0.55 5.86
C ILE A 287 10.20 1.68 6.36
N SER A 288 9.19 1.37 7.19
CA SER A 288 8.18 2.33 7.70
C SER A 288 8.77 3.65 8.21
N SER A 289 9.91 3.62 8.92
CA SER A 289 10.56 4.85 9.43
C SER A 289 11.23 5.69 8.33
N HIS A 290 11.70 5.05 7.26
CA HIS A 290 12.38 5.70 6.13
C HIS A 290 11.38 6.38 5.19
N VAL A 291 10.16 5.85 5.10
CA VAL A 291 9.10 6.37 4.22
C VAL A 291 7.97 7.08 4.98
N ALA A 292 8.22 7.52 6.22
CA ALA A 292 7.23 8.20 7.04
C ALA A 292 6.90 9.61 6.48
N ALA A 293 5.67 9.80 5.99
CA ALA A 293 5.24 11.09 5.46
C ALA A 293 5.19 12.19 6.54
N PRO A 294 5.54 13.44 6.20
CA PRO A 294 5.43 14.57 7.11
C PRO A 294 3.97 14.89 7.46
N GLY A 295 3.75 15.40 8.67
CA GLY A 295 2.42 15.79 9.15
C GLY A 295 1.64 14.68 9.85
N PHE A 296 2.10 13.43 9.76
CA PHE A 296 1.50 12.27 10.44
C PHE A 296 2.19 12.02 11.77
N THR A 297 1.52 12.31 12.88
CA THR A 297 2.09 12.20 14.24
C THR A 297 1.57 10.99 15.02
N HIS A 298 0.41 10.44 14.65
CA HIS A 298 -0.17 9.26 15.31
C HIS A 298 0.14 7.98 14.58
N LYS A 299 0.86 7.05 15.23
CA LYS A 299 1.19 5.74 14.64
C LYS A 299 -0.03 4.88 14.25
N LYS A 300 -1.20 5.09 14.87
CA LYS A 300 -2.40 4.29 14.60
C LYS A 300 -3.07 4.74 13.30
N GLY A 301 -3.18 3.81 12.36
CA GLY A 301 -3.82 4.01 11.07
C GLY A 301 -2.90 4.59 9.99
N ILE A 302 -1.60 4.72 10.26
CA ILE A 302 -0.57 5.01 9.25
C ILE A 302 -0.13 3.67 8.65
N ALA A 303 0.08 3.64 7.33
CA ALA A 303 0.66 2.50 6.66
C ALA A 303 2.06 2.13 7.21
N ARG A 304 2.27 0.82 7.41
CA ARG A 304 3.60 0.23 7.60
C ARG A 304 4.00 -0.43 6.29
N SER A 305 5.29 -0.38 5.98
CA SER A 305 5.83 -0.84 4.70
C SER A 305 7.07 -1.71 4.90
N TRP A 306 7.16 -2.77 4.10
CA TRP A 306 8.28 -3.69 4.03
C TRP A 306 8.75 -3.81 2.59
N LEU A 307 10.07 -3.82 2.41
CA LEU A 307 10.70 -4.21 1.16
C LEU A 307 11.19 -5.65 1.28
N LEU A 308 10.83 -6.47 0.30
CA LEU A 308 11.18 -7.88 0.23
C LEU A 308 12.00 -8.11 -1.04
N ASP A 309 13.30 -8.32 -0.87
CA ASP A 309 14.24 -8.57 -1.97
C ASP A 309 14.31 -10.07 -2.24
N LYS A 310 14.00 -10.49 -3.46
CA LYS A 310 13.98 -11.91 -3.80
C LYS A 310 15.39 -12.48 -3.80
N GLN A 311 15.57 -13.54 -3.02
CA GLN A 311 16.85 -14.26 -2.89
C GLN A 311 16.82 -15.61 -3.59
N GLN A 312 15.65 -16.27 -3.60
CA GLN A 312 15.48 -17.55 -4.26
C GLN A 312 14.05 -17.73 -4.74
N GLU A 313 13.88 -18.59 -5.74
CA GLU A 313 12.55 -19.02 -6.18
C GLU A 313 11.91 -19.90 -5.10
N VAL A 314 10.65 -19.65 -4.79
CA VAL A 314 9.86 -20.49 -3.90
C VAL A 314 8.96 -21.38 -4.73
N ARG A 315 9.03 -22.69 -4.47
CA ARG A 315 8.14 -23.65 -5.12
C ARG A 315 6.69 -23.39 -4.70
N ILE A 316 5.84 -23.20 -5.71
CA ILE A 316 4.38 -23.10 -5.56
C ILE A 316 3.72 -24.42 -5.99
N TYR A 317 2.70 -24.83 -5.26
CA TYR A 317 1.88 -26.00 -5.54
C TYR A 317 0.47 -25.58 -5.97
N ALA A 318 -0.30 -26.50 -6.55
CA ALA A 318 -1.66 -26.20 -7.00
C ALA A 318 -2.56 -25.68 -5.86
N GLU A 319 -2.40 -26.22 -4.65
CA GLU A 319 -3.07 -25.76 -3.43
C GLU A 319 -2.77 -24.29 -3.08
N ASP A 320 -1.56 -23.80 -3.38
CA ASP A 320 -1.19 -22.41 -3.15
C ASP A 320 -1.92 -21.44 -4.09
N LEU A 321 -2.49 -21.95 -5.19
CA LEU A 321 -3.24 -21.18 -6.18
C LEU A 321 -4.76 -21.32 -6.02
N GLN A 322 -5.24 -22.36 -5.31
CA GLN A 322 -6.66 -22.59 -5.04
C GLN A 322 -7.25 -21.53 -4.11
N THR A 323 -8.20 -20.74 -4.60
CA THR A 323 -8.94 -19.80 -3.76
C THR A 323 -9.49 -20.49 -2.50
N VAL A 324 -9.18 -19.96 -1.28
CA VAL A 324 -9.54 -20.64 -0.03
C VAL A 324 -11.05 -20.68 0.12
N ASP A 325 -11.66 -21.87 0.10
CA ASP A 325 -13.08 -22.05 0.36
C ASP A 325 -13.44 -21.60 1.78
N LYS A 326 -13.97 -20.38 1.93
CA LYS A 326 -14.97 -19.98 2.94
C LYS A 326 -15.25 -18.47 2.90
N LYS A 327 -16.44 -18.09 2.38
CA LYS A 327 -17.12 -16.89 2.86
C LYS A 327 -17.44 -17.08 4.35
N ALA A 328 -16.96 -16.20 5.21
CA ALA A 328 -17.26 -16.24 6.63
C ALA A 328 -18.74 -15.86 6.83
N GLY A 329 -19.65 -16.85 6.81
CA GLY A 329 -21.07 -16.62 7.01
C GLY A 329 -22.09 -17.72 6.72
N LYS A 330 -21.74 -19.01 6.61
CA LYS A 330 -22.74 -20.10 6.71
C LYS A 330 -22.21 -21.29 7.51
N SER A 331 -22.94 -21.61 8.56
CA SER A 331 -22.76 -22.78 9.43
C SER A 331 -22.94 -24.08 8.66
N ARG A 332 -22.24 -25.12 9.15
CA ARG A 332 -22.19 -26.52 8.71
C ARG A 332 -23.57 -27.16 8.52
N HIS A 333 -23.80 -27.74 7.34
CA HIS A 333 -24.18 -29.14 7.14
C HIS A 333 -24.23 -29.41 5.63
N ASP A 334 -23.28 -30.21 5.13
CA ASP A 334 -23.53 -31.33 4.22
C ASP A 334 -22.19 -31.90 3.77
N THR A 335 -21.88 -33.07 4.33
CA THR A 335 -20.99 -34.07 3.75
C THR A 335 -21.53 -34.47 2.39
N GLU A 336 -20.70 -34.52 1.35
CA GLU A 336 -20.47 -35.74 0.57
C GLU A 336 -19.43 -35.59 -0.56
N LYS A 337 -18.52 -36.58 -0.60
CA LYS A 337 -17.88 -37.21 -1.77
C LYS A 337 -16.88 -36.37 -2.59
N MET A 338 -15.60 -36.46 -2.19
CA MET A 338 -14.47 -36.36 -3.12
C MET A 338 -14.31 -37.71 -3.83
N GLU A 339 -14.71 -37.79 -5.09
CA GLU A 339 -14.27 -38.85 -6.00
C GLU A 339 -12.88 -38.50 -6.56
N ILE A 340 -11.96 -39.46 -6.44
CA ILE A 340 -10.61 -39.42 -7.00
C ILE A 340 -10.73 -39.65 -8.51
N ILE A 341 -10.46 -38.63 -9.33
CA ILE A 341 -10.29 -38.79 -10.78
C ILE A 341 -8.79 -38.99 -11.07
N THR A 342 -8.40 -40.25 -11.24
CA THR A 342 -7.13 -40.66 -11.84
C THR A 342 -7.27 -40.62 -13.37
N MET A 343 -6.39 -39.91 -14.06
CA MET A 343 -6.32 -39.92 -15.52
C MET A 343 -5.65 -41.20 -16.03
N THR A 344 -6.41 -42.02 -16.76
CA THR A 344 -5.84 -42.99 -17.72
C THR A 344 -6.69 -43.01 -18.98
N LYS A 345 -6.06 -42.73 -20.14
CA LYS A 345 -6.64 -42.79 -21.48
C LYS A 345 -6.66 -44.23 -22.02
N LYS A 346 -7.65 -44.50 -22.89
CA LYS A 346 -7.90 -45.69 -23.75
C LYS A 346 -8.52 -46.88 -23.00
N LYS A 347 -9.56 -47.57 -23.46
CA LYS A 347 -10.02 -47.87 -24.83
C LYS A 347 -11.51 -48.32 -24.77
N GLU A 348 -12.18 -48.27 -25.91
CA GLU A 348 -13.63 -48.47 -26.14
C GLU A 348 -14.22 -49.85 -25.77
N THR A 349 -15.56 -49.87 -25.79
CA THR A 349 -16.54 -50.93 -26.10
C THR A 349 -17.20 -51.78 -25.00
N ASN A 350 -18.51 -51.51 -24.87
CA ASN A 350 -19.69 -52.39 -24.75
C ASN A 350 -19.92 -53.38 -23.58
N GLU A 351 -21.16 -53.24 -23.07
CA GLU A 351 -22.11 -54.26 -22.60
C GLU A 351 -22.01 -54.88 -21.18
N LYS A 352 -23.05 -54.52 -20.40
CA LYS A 352 -23.98 -55.38 -19.63
C LYS A 352 -23.47 -56.41 -18.60
N MET A 353 -24.11 -56.28 -17.44
CA MET A 353 -24.68 -57.32 -16.56
C MET A 353 -23.77 -58.05 -15.55
N ILE A 354 -24.13 -57.81 -14.27
CA ILE A 354 -24.54 -58.80 -13.25
C ILE A 354 -23.48 -59.66 -12.54
N GLU A 355 -23.47 -59.47 -11.22
CA GLU A 355 -23.28 -60.42 -10.10
C GLU A 355 -22.02 -61.30 -10.00
N ASP A 356 -21.41 -61.16 -8.82
CA ASP A 356 -21.29 -62.19 -7.79
C ASP A 356 -19.90 -62.63 -7.32
N VAL A 357 -19.73 -62.36 -6.02
CA VAL A 357 -19.29 -63.30 -4.97
C VAL A 357 -17.81 -63.70 -4.94
N LYS A 358 -17.18 -63.20 -3.86
CA LYS A 358 -16.32 -63.88 -2.88
C LYS A 358 -15.43 -65.00 -3.43
N LYS A 359 -14.13 -64.94 -3.10
CA LYS A 359 -13.57 -65.68 -1.96
C LYS A 359 -12.05 -65.61 -1.91
N ASP A 360 -11.59 -65.90 -0.70
CA ASP A 360 -10.27 -66.37 -0.28
C ASP A 360 -9.17 -65.31 -0.18
N ALA A 361 -8.85 -64.78 1.01
CA ALA A 361 -8.41 -65.39 2.25
C ALA A 361 -6.91 -65.74 2.25
N VAL A 362 -6.30 -65.39 3.39
CA VAL A 362 -5.25 -66.14 4.10
C VAL A 362 -3.81 -65.82 3.64
N VAL A 363 -3.10 -65.00 4.44
CA VAL A 363 -2.08 -65.41 5.46
C VAL A 363 -0.68 -65.15 4.85
N THR A 364 0.38 -64.67 5.51
CA THR A 364 0.94 -64.68 6.88
C THR A 364 1.88 -63.45 6.95
N GLU A 365 1.95 -62.66 8.02
CA GLU A 365 2.86 -62.83 9.17
C GLU A 365 4.31 -63.20 8.81
N ASP A 366 5.23 -62.25 8.91
CA ASP A 366 6.15 -62.09 10.06
C ASP A 366 7.28 -61.12 9.69
N THR A 367 7.46 -59.99 10.37
CA THR A 367 8.06 -59.76 11.70
C THR A 367 9.58 -59.60 11.65
N VAL A 368 10.04 -58.63 12.44
CA VAL A 368 11.37 -58.43 13.04
C VAL A 368 12.12 -57.16 12.59
N GLN A 369 12.02 -56.21 13.53
CA GLN A 369 12.85 -55.05 13.79
C GLN A 369 14.30 -55.41 14.10
N THR A 370 15.22 -54.46 13.95
CA THR A 370 16.24 -54.00 14.93
C THR A 370 17.18 -53.06 14.16
N GLU A 371 17.11 -51.75 14.37
CA GLU A 371 17.74 -50.97 15.45
C GLU A 371 19.28 -50.96 15.49
N ALA A 372 19.78 -49.72 15.38
CA ALA A 372 20.87 -49.12 16.16
C ALA A 372 22.31 -49.22 15.61
N ASN A 373 22.82 -48.04 15.22
CA ASN A 373 23.74 -47.22 16.02
C ASN A 373 25.15 -46.92 15.47
N VAL A 374 25.56 -45.68 15.78
CA VAL A 374 26.89 -45.22 16.25
C VAL A 374 27.85 -44.52 15.26
N GLU A 375 28.03 -43.21 15.55
CA GLU A 375 29.29 -42.41 15.70
C GLU A 375 30.27 -42.30 14.52
N GLU A 376 31.14 -41.31 14.35
CA GLU A 376 31.46 -39.97 14.87
C GLU A 376 32.58 -39.43 13.93
N THR A 377 33.03 -38.20 14.18
CA THR A 377 34.33 -37.53 13.84
C THR A 377 34.18 -36.33 12.90
N ASN A 378 34.25 -35.09 13.42
CA ASN A 378 35.42 -34.26 13.78
C ASN A 378 36.14 -33.63 12.57
N GLU A 379 36.10 -32.31 12.41
CA GLU A 379 37.22 -31.38 12.70
C GLU A 379 36.92 -29.91 12.35
N LYS A 380 37.76 -29.04 12.93
CA LYS A 380 37.59 -27.60 13.20
C LYS A 380 38.63 -26.75 12.42
N ALA A 381 38.23 -25.49 12.19
CA ALA A 381 38.98 -24.23 12.42
C ALA A 381 39.91 -23.58 11.37
N VAL A 382 40.12 -22.27 11.65
CA VAL A 382 41.08 -21.25 11.16
C VAL A 382 40.49 -20.29 10.09
N VAL A 383 40.07 -19.04 10.33
CA VAL A 383 40.62 -17.79 10.98
C VAL A 383 41.79 -17.15 10.21
N THR A 384 41.60 -15.90 9.75
CA THR A 384 42.61 -14.82 9.77
C THR A 384 41.97 -13.45 9.48
N GLU A 385 42.10 -12.53 10.44
CA GLU A 385 42.11 -11.06 10.30
C GLU A 385 43.38 -10.64 9.50
N GLU A 386 43.59 -9.45 8.96
CA GLU A 386 43.71 -8.11 9.59
C GLU A 386 44.19 -7.17 8.44
N THR A 387 43.82 -5.89 8.27
CA THR A 387 44.54 -4.73 8.85
C THR A 387 43.98 -3.40 8.31
N THR A 388 44.11 -2.39 9.16
CA THR A 388 43.80 -0.97 9.07
C THR A 388 44.89 -0.13 8.36
N THR A 389 44.56 1.11 7.97
CA THR A 389 45.47 2.27 8.08
C THR A 389 44.67 3.58 8.06
N GLU A 390 44.84 4.37 9.11
CA GLU A 390 44.53 5.81 9.18
C GLU A 390 45.71 6.61 8.62
N GLU A 391 45.47 7.81 8.09
CA GLU A 391 46.37 8.96 8.34
C GLU A 391 45.66 10.30 8.10
N ASP A 392 46.20 11.29 8.82
CA ASP A 392 45.63 12.54 9.30
C ASP A 392 46.02 13.76 8.43
N SER A 393 45.33 14.89 8.58
CA SER A 393 45.94 16.24 8.76
C SER A 393 45.08 17.43 8.33
N SER A 394 45.18 18.43 9.20
CA SER A 394 44.55 19.75 9.31
C SER A 394 45.01 20.84 8.32
N THR A 395 44.18 21.88 8.09
CA THR A 395 44.44 23.34 8.36
C THR A 395 43.36 24.23 7.70
N LYS A 396 42.53 24.97 8.45
CA LYS A 396 42.65 26.39 8.90
C LYS A 396 42.59 27.50 7.82
N THR A 397 41.63 28.41 8.05
CA THR A 397 41.66 29.90 7.99
C THR A 397 41.04 30.73 6.82
N LYS A 398 40.16 31.66 7.26
CA LYS A 398 39.96 33.09 6.88
C LYS A 398 39.06 33.50 5.67
N LYS A 399 37.78 33.74 5.98
CA LYS A 399 37.00 35.03 5.98
C LYS A 399 37.63 36.33 5.39
N PRO A 400 36.85 37.42 5.14
CA PRO A 400 36.34 37.90 3.83
C PRO A 400 36.71 39.37 3.50
N VAL A 401 36.40 39.87 2.30
CA VAL A 401 36.44 41.31 1.94
C VAL A 401 35.27 41.62 0.98
N LYS A 402 34.20 42.32 1.38
CA LYS A 402 33.98 43.78 1.54
C LYS A 402 34.24 44.62 0.28
N LYS A 403 33.15 45.15 -0.29
CA LYS A 403 32.85 46.57 -0.60
C LYS A 403 32.00 46.64 -1.87
N ALA A 404 31.16 47.64 -2.13
CA ALA A 404 30.43 48.65 -1.38
C ALA A 404 29.97 49.65 -2.45
N ALA A 405 28.78 50.23 -2.25
CA ALA A 405 28.38 51.55 -2.77
C ALA A 405 28.20 51.63 -4.31
N LYS A 406 27.26 52.40 -4.85
CA LYS A 406 26.49 53.54 -4.36
C LYS A 406 25.36 53.79 -5.38
N LYS A 407 24.23 54.32 -4.88
CA LYS A 407 23.43 55.48 -5.37
C LYS A 407 23.47 55.75 -6.90
N THR A 408 22.40 56.14 -7.58
CA THR A 408 21.59 57.35 -7.31
C THR A 408 20.40 57.42 -8.29
N THR A 409 19.20 57.69 -7.76
CA THR A 409 18.16 58.67 -8.19
C THR A 409 17.50 58.74 -9.58
N LYS A 410 16.22 59.17 -9.47
CA LYS A 410 15.30 59.91 -10.37
C LYS A 410 14.49 59.05 -11.34
N LYS A 411 13.16 58.90 -11.20
CA LYS A 411 12.02 59.85 -11.05
C LYS A 411 11.59 60.45 -12.41
N ALA A 412 10.27 60.36 -12.65
CA ALA A 412 9.43 61.05 -13.65
C ALA A 412 9.36 60.34 -15.01
N GLU A 413 8.23 60.27 -15.73
CA GLU A 413 6.82 60.65 -15.54
C GLU A 413 6.07 60.18 -16.81
N LYS A 414 4.73 60.06 -16.70
CA LYS A 414 3.70 60.16 -17.76
C LYS A 414 3.64 59.02 -18.80
N ALA A 415 2.47 58.55 -19.23
CA ALA A 415 1.09 59.05 -19.12
C ALA A 415 0.10 57.89 -18.96
#